data_AF-A0A2V8QCX3-F1
#
_entry.id   AF-A0A2V8QCX3-F1
#
_cell.length_a   1.000
_cell.length_b   1.000
_cell.length_c   1.000
_cell.angle_alpha   90.00
_cell.angle_beta   90.00
_cell.angle_gamma   90.00
#
_symmetry.space_group_name_H-M   'P 1'
#
loop_
_entity.id
_entity.type
_entity.pdbx_description
1 polymer ?
#
loop_
_entity_poly.entity_id
_entity_poly.type
_entity_poly.pdbx_seq_one_letter_code
_entity_poly.pdbx_strand_id
1 'polypeptide(L)'
;MKHTKYFTLAVVAAAVFAFAQIAQGQTEGKLANMTAGTGSVRWDIAVSNAGGTLTITAPDGRVFRKAFRGGASPEINLSDKQFDSLPDGVYNYELRLTPVLTAAQKEALMKARGNDDDPESERAARKRPSIPAMSQSGSFAIVNGGIIGPGAIEGQRTASKPAGETTQPQPTRVSANTVQRLRNHRFSLLRT
;
A
#
# COMPACT_ATOMS: atom_id res chain seq x y z
N MET A 1 35.72 -23.11 29.60
CA MET A 1 34.79 -22.99 28.46
C MET A 1 33.32 -23.16 28.90
N LYS A 2 32.82 -22.34 29.85
CA LYS A 2 31.44 -22.46 30.39
C LYS A 2 30.52 -21.27 30.07
N HIS A 3 31.04 -20.18 29.49
CA HIS A 3 30.27 -18.94 29.27
C HIS A 3 29.69 -18.79 27.85
N THR A 4 30.11 -19.63 26.90
CA THR A 4 29.70 -19.52 25.49
C THR A 4 28.22 -19.82 25.27
N LYS A 5 27.61 -20.68 26.12
CA LYS A 5 26.19 -21.06 26.04
C LYS A 5 25.25 -19.95 26.55
N TYR A 6 25.69 -19.19 27.54
CA TYR A 6 24.91 -18.07 28.08
C TYR A 6 24.95 -16.85 27.16
N PHE A 7 26.05 -16.68 26.42
CA PHE A 7 26.19 -15.61 25.43
C PHE A 7 25.30 -15.83 24.20
N THR A 8 25.18 -17.07 23.72
CA THR A 8 24.26 -17.40 22.61
C THR A 8 22.79 -17.28 23.00
N LEU A 9 22.42 -17.64 24.23
CA LEU A 9 21.05 -17.50 24.72
C LEU A 9 20.63 -16.01 24.84
N ALA A 10 21.55 -15.15 25.28
CA ALA A 10 21.31 -13.71 25.42
C ALA A 10 21.11 -13.00 24.06
N VAL A 11 21.84 -13.43 23.02
CA VAL A 11 21.69 -12.87 21.66
C VAL A 11 20.37 -13.26 21.01
N VAL A 12 19.90 -14.50 21.23
CA VAL A 12 18.58 -14.94 20.73
C VAL A 12 17.45 -14.19 21.44
N ALA A 13 17.55 -13.98 22.76
CA ALA A 13 16.54 -13.22 23.51
C ALA A 13 16.47 -11.74 23.07
N ALA A 14 17.61 -11.12 22.76
CA ALA A 14 17.66 -9.75 22.24
C ALA A 14 17.05 -9.65 20.82
N ALA A 15 17.25 -10.66 19.97
CA ALA A 15 16.63 -10.70 18.64
C ALA A 15 15.10 -10.84 18.71
N VAL A 16 14.56 -11.65 19.64
CA VAL A 16 13.11 -11.78 19.84
C VAL A 16 12.49 -10.48 20.37
N PHE A 17 13.20 -9.75 21.24
CA PHE A 17 12.71 -8.46 21.77
C PHE A 17 12.70 -7.34 20.72
N ALA A 18 13.60 -7.37 19.73
CA ALA A 18 13.61 -6.42 18.62
C ALA A 18 12.42 -6.60 17.66
N PHE A 19 11.93 -7.84 17.48
CA PHE A 19 10.72 -8.09 16.67
C PHE A 19 9.41 -7.76 17.39
N ALA A 20 9.38 -7.81 18.73
CA ALA A 20 8.17 -7.53 19.52
C ALA A 20 7.76 -6.04 19.54
N GLN A 21 8.68 -5.12 19.24
CA GLN A 21 8.41 -3.67 19.16
C GLN A 21 7.54 -3.30 17.93
N ILE A 22 7.34 -4.22 16.98
CA ILE A 22 6.54 -3.99 15.77
C ILE A 22 5.02 -3.94 16.08
N ALA A 23 4.59 -4.42 17.26
CA ALA A 23 3.17 -4.54 17.60
C ALA A 23 2.56 -3.31 18.31
N GLN A 24 3.35 -2.35 18.79
CA GLN A 24 2.84 -1.30 19.70
C GLN A 24 2.27 -0.05 19.01
N GLY A 25 2.13 -0.02 17.68
CA GLY A 25 1.62 1.14 16.94
C GLY A 25 0.12 1.18 16.67
N GLN A 26 -0.66 0.15 17.05
CA GLN A 26 -2.04 -0.03 16.56
C GLN A 26 -3.18 0.33 17.51
N THR A 27 -2.93 0.81 18.74
CA THR A 27 -3.94 0.69 19.81
C THR A 27 -4.61 1.96 20.33
N GLU A 28 -4.53 3.10 19.64
CA GLU A 28 -5.42 4.23 19.96
C GLU A 28 -6.03 4.84 18.69
N GLY A 29 -7.35 4.68 18.53
CA GLY A 29 -8.16 5.34 17.49
C GLY A 29 -7.86 4.88 16.06
N LYS A 30 -8.33 3.68 15.67
CA LYS A 30 -8.20 3.19 14.28
C LYS A 30 -8.85 4.17 13.30
N LEU A 31 -8.05 4.87 12.50
CA LEU A 31 -8.49 5.86 11.52
C LEU A 31 -8.80 5.23 10.16
N ALA A 32 -8.10 4.16 9.82
CA ALA A 32 -8.23 3.44 8.57
C ALA A 32 -8.00 1.92 8.73
N ASN A 33 -8.68 1.15 7.89
CA ASN A 33 -8.42 -0.27 7.70
C ASN A 33 -7.40 -0.43 6.56
N MET A 34 -6.27 -1.06 6.81
CA MET A 34 -5.35 -1.45 5.75
C MET A 34 -5.70 -2.85 5.26
N THR A 35 -5.79 -3.01 3.94
CA THR A 35 -5.99 -4.29 3.26
C THR A 35 -4.85 -4.51 2.28
N ALA A 36 -4.18 -5.65 2.41
CA ALA A 36 -3.15 -6.10 1.48
C ALA A 36 -3.73 -7.15 0.52
N GLY A 37 -3.62 -6.89 -0.79
CA GLY A 37 -3.98 -7.82 -1.86
C GLY A 37 -2.74 -8.39 -2.56
N THR A 38 -2.95 -9.12 -3.65
CA THR A 38 -1.88 -9.83 -4.39
C THR A 38 -0.82 -8.90 -4.99
N GLY A 39 -1.16 -7.64 -5.26
CA GLY A 39 -0.22 -6.65 -5.83
C GLY A 39 -0.53 -5.20 -5.45
N SER A 40 -1.47 -4.98 -4.53
CA SER A 40 -1.78 -3.64 -4.05
C SER A 40 -2.04 -3.60 -2.54
N VAL A 41 -1.76 -2.45 -1.94
CA VAL A 41 -2.14 -2.14 -0.56
C VAL A 41 -3.07 -0.95 -0.60
N ARG A 42 -4.20 -1.07 0.07
CA ARG A 42 -5.22 -0.04 0.16
C ARG A 42 -5.52 0.30 1.61
N TRP A 43 -5.80 1.57 1.86
CA TRP A 43 -6.22 2.07 3.16
C TRP A 43 -7.63 2.65 3.06
N ASP A 44 -8.60 1.95 3.63
CA ASP A 44 -9.99 2.40 3.72
C ASP A 44 -10.17 3.29 4.95
N ILE A 45 -10.35 4.59 4.72
CA ILE A 45 -10.47 5.58 5.80
C ILE A 45 -11.86 5.46 6.45
N ALA A 46 -11.89 5.19 7.76
CA ALA A 46 -13.12 4.96 8.52
C ALA A 46 -13.68 6.23 9.18
N VAL A 47 -12.91 7.32 9.17
CA VAL A 47 -13.24 8.58 9.85
C VAL A 47 -13.43 9.73 8.85
N SER A 48 -14.28 10.70 9.19
CA SER A 48 -14.46 11.91 8.38
C SER A 48 -13.17 12.71 8.29
N ASN A 49 -12.78 13.09 7.08
CA ASN A 49 -11.51 13.77 6.80
C ASN A 49 -11.64 14.66 5.55
N ALA A 50 -10.81 15.70 5.49
CA ALA A 50 -10.69 16.59 4.33
C ALA A 50 -9.64 16.09 3.30
N GLY A 51 -9.03 14.93 3.56
CA GLY A 51 -7.90 14.37 2.82
C GLY A 51 -6.75 14.05 3.75
N GLY A 52 -5.56 13.88 3.19
CA GLY A 52 -4.38 13.56 3.98
C GLY A 52 -3.15 13.22 3.15
N THR A 53 -2.15 12.69 3.84
CA THR A 53 -0.89 12.23 3.27
C THR A 53 -0.59 10.84 3.78
N LEU A 54 -0.33 9.91 2.86
CA LEU A 54 0.26 8.62 3.14
C LEU A 54 1.77 8.71 2.91
N THR A 55 2.56 8.37 3.92
CA THR A 55 4.02 8.24 3.84
C THR A 55 4.39 6.78 4.03
N ILE A 56 5.27 6.26 3.18
CA ILE A 56 5.78 4.90 3.28
C ILE A 56 7.29 4.92 3.23
N THR A 57 7.92 4.23 4.17
CA THR A 57 9.36 4.02 4.23
C THR A 57 9.66 2.58 3.88
N ALA A 58 10.46 2.40 2.83
CA ALA A 58 10.92 1.12 2.34
C ALA A 58 12.09 0.56 3.18
N PRO A 59 12.40 -0.75 3.06
CA PRO A 59 13.52 -1.39 3.75
C PRO A 59 14.88 -0.76 3.42
N ASP A 60 15.02 -0.24 2.20
CA ASP A 60 16.23 0.44 1.71
C ASP A 60 16.31 1.93 2.11
N GLY A 61 15.34 2.40 2.91
CA GLY A 61 15.26 3.78 3.38
C GLY A 61 14.58 4.75 2.42
N ARG A 62 14.14 4.31 1.22
CA ARG A 62 13.36 5.18 0.33
C ARG A 62 12.03 5.57 0.97
N VAL A 63 11.63 6.83 0.78
CA VAL A 63 10.38 7.37 1.31
C VAL A 63 9.46 7.79 0.18
N PHE A 64 8.26 7.24 0.16
CA PHE A 64 7.19 7.57 -0.78
C PHE A 64 6.12 8.39 -0.06
N ARG A 65 5.71 9.51 -0.65
CA ARG A 65 4.62 10.35 -0.12
C ARG A 65 3.53 10.51 -1.16
N LYS A 66 2.29 10.27 -0.76
CA LYS A 66 1.10 10.41 -1.61
C LYS A 66 0.04 11.20 -0.88
N ALA A 67 -0.27 12.39 -1.41
CA ALA A 67 -1.39 13.18 -0.94
C ALA A 67 -2.69 12.67 -1.56
N PHE A 68 -3.79 12.74 -0.81
CA PHE A 68 -5.12 12.36 -1.29
C PHE A 68 -6.19 13.32 -0.73
N ARG A 69 -7.33 13.39 -1.43
CA ARG A 69 -8.46 14.25 -1.06
C ARG A 69 -9.44 13.52 -0.14
N GLY A 70 -10.27 14.27 0.58
CA GLY A 70 -11.31 13.70 1.42
C GLY A 70 -12.23 12.75 0.64
N GLY A 71 -12.58 11.63 1.27
CA GLY A 71 -13.37 10.56 0.65
C GLY A 71 -12.59 9.62 -0.28
N ALA A 72 -11.33 9.90 -0.59
CA ALA A 72 -10.49 8.98 -1.34
C ALA A 72 -9.86 7.93 -0.41
N SER A 73 -9.69 6.71 -0.91
CA SER A 73 -8.89 5.66 -0.27
C SER A 73 -7.53 5.62 -0.94
N PRO A 74 -6.43 6.01 -0.27
CA PRO A 74 -5.12 5.89 -0.89
C PRO A 74 -4.81 4.40 -1.13
N GLU A 75 -4.22 4.13 -2.28
CA GLU A 75 -3.80 2.81 -2.71
C GLU A 75 -2.43 2.89 -3.38
N ILE A 76 -1.66 1.82 -3.24
CA ILE A 76 -0.40 1.60 -3.91
C ILE A 76 -0.47 0.31 -4.67
N ASN A 77 -0.09 0.34 -5.93
CA ASN A 77 0.01 -0.83 -6.77
C ASN A 77 1.48 -1.09 -7.11
N LEU A 78 1.95 -2.31 -6.90
CA LEU A 78 3.32 -2.72 -7.20
C LEU A 78 3.62 -2.70 -8.71
N SER A 79 2.59 -2.74 -9.56
CA SER A 79 2.76 -2.59 -11.01
C SER A 79 2.96 -1.15 -11.47
N ASP A 80 2.71 -0.16 -10.60
CA ASP A 80 2.91 1.24 -10.97
C ASP A 80 4.41 1.50 -11.12
N LYS A 81 4.80 2.24 -12.17
CA LYS A 81 6.21 2.56 -12.45
C LYS A 81 6.97 3.18 -11.27
N GLN A 82 6.27 3.89 -10.39
CA GLN A 82 6.85 4.49 -9.18
C GLN A 82 7.25 3.45 -8.12
N PHE A 83 6.60 2.28 -8.14
CA PHE A 83 6.81 1.16 -7.25
C PHE A 83 7.34 -0.08 -7.99
N ASP A 84 7.82 0.12 -9.22
CA ASP A 84 8.52 -0.91 -9.96
C ASP A 84 9.86 -1.21 -9.27
N SER A 85 10.24 -2.48 -9.20
CA SER A 85 11.49 -2.94 -8.57
C SER A 85 11.66 -2.49 -7.11
N LEU A 86 10.58 -2.54 -6.33
CA LEU A 86 10.66 -2.43 -4.87
C LEU A 86 11.38 -3.66 -4.26
N PRO A 87 12.31 -3.48 -3.30
CA PRO A 87 12.98 -4.59 -2.65
C PRO A 87 12.01 -5.36 -1.76
N ASP A 88 12.25 -6.65 -1.62
CA ASP A 88 11.59 -7.41 -0.57
C ASP A 88 12.04 -6.90 0.81
N GLY A 89 11.11 -6.96 1.78
CA GLY A 89 11.35 -6.57 3.16
C GLY A 89 10.15 -5.87 3.80
N VAL A 90 10.37 -5.32 4.99
CA VAL A 90 9.34 -4.65 5.79
C VAL A 90 9.23 -3.16 5.42
N TYR A 91 8.02 -2.77 5.04
CA TYR A 91 7.61 -1.39 4.76
C TYR A 91 6.84 -0.84 5.95
N ASN A 92 7.21 0.37 6.37
CA ASN A 92 6.48 1.09 7.41
C ASN A 92 5.67 2.20 6.76
N TYR A 93 4.45 2.42 7.23
CA TYR A 93 3.62 3.50 6.75
C TYR A 93 3.16 4.41 7.88
N GLU A 94 2.94 5.67 7.53
CA GLU A 94 2.31 6.67 8.34
C GLU A 94 1.21 7.35 7.52
N LEU A 95 -0.02 7.26 8.00
CA LEU A 95 -1.19 7.92 7.45
C LEU A 95 -1.48 9.16 8.31
N ARG A 96 -1.45 10.35 7.71
CA ARG A 96 -1.84 11.60 8.36
C ARG A 96 -3.08 12.16 7.70
N LEU A 97 -4.17 12.29 8.45
CA LEU A 97 -5.43 12.84 7.98
C LEU A 97 -5.56 14.32 8.34
N THR A 98 -6.15 15.07 7.44
CA THR A 98 -6.56 16.44 7.67
C THR A 98 -7.99 16.44 8.24
N PRO A 99 -8.21 16.95 9.46
CA PRO A 99 -9.53 16.98 10.05
C PRO A 99 -10.47 17.94 9.30
N VAL A 100 -11.77 17.62 9.31
CA VAL A 100 -12.79 18.54 8.80
C VAL A 100 -13.03 19.62 9.85
N LEU A 101 -12.62 20.85 9.55
CA LEU A 101 -12.79 22.01 10.43
C LEU A 101 -14.14 22.70 10.18
N THR A 102 -14.88 22.97 11.26
CA THR A 102 -16.10 23.80 11.19
C THR A 102 -15.75 25.28 10.96
N ALA A 103 -16.71 26.08 10.50
CA ALA A 103 -16.50 27.51 10.29
C ALA A 103 -16.02 28.23 11.57
N ALA A 104 -16.64 27.92 12.71
CA ALA A 104 -16.25 28.46 14.02
C ALA A 104 -14.81 28.08 14.42
N GLN A 105 -14.39 26.85 14.14
CA GLN A 105 -13.00 26.41 14.40
C GLN A 105 -12.00 27.11 13.48
N LYS A 106 -12.33 27.31 12.20
CA LYS A 106 -11.49 28.07 11.27
C LYS A 106 -11.34 29.51 11.73
N GLU A 107 -12.41 30.16 12.15
CA GLU A 107 -12.39 31.52 12.66
C GLU A 107 -11.55 31.63 13.94
N ALA A 108 -11.71 30.70 14.89
CA ALA A 108 -10.89 30.64 16.09
C ALA A 108 -9.38 30.48 15.77
N LEU A 109 -9.04 29.65 14.77
CA LEU A 109 -7.66 29.46 14.32
C LEU A 109 -7.10 30.69 13.59
N MET A 110 -7.91 31.38 12.78
CA MET A 110 -7.50 32.62 12.11
C MET A 110 -7.28 33.75 13.12
N LYS A 111 -8.20 33.92 14.08
CA LYS A 111 -8.05 34.87 15.19
C LYS A 111 -6.81 34.58 16.03
N ALA A 112 -6.48 33.31 16.23
CA ALA A 112 -5.27 32.91 16.96
C ALA A 112 -3.97 33.23 16.22
N ARG A 113 -3.95 33.24 14.88
CA ARG A 113 -2.78 33.62 14.07
C ARG A 113 -2.52 35.13 14.02
N GLY A 114 -3.56 35.95 14.14
CA GLY A 114 -3.43 37.41 14.13
C GLY A 114 -2.75 37.99 15.39
N ASN A 115 -2.65 37.20 16.46
CA ASN A 115 -2.06 37.61 17.74
C ASN A 115 -0.64 37.04 17.97
N ASP A 116 0.01 36.44 16.96
CA ASP A 116 1.34 35.80 17.12
C ASP A 116 2.51 36.82 17.28
N ASP A 117 2.33 38.10 16.95
CA ASP A 117 3.38 39.13 17.03
C ASP A 117 3.45 39.85 18.40
N ASP A 118 2.60 39.48 19.36
CA ASP A 118 2.52 40.12 20.69
C ASP A 118 3.28 39.28 21.73
N PRO A 119 4.22 39.80 22.53
CA PRO A 119 4.95 39.00 23.52
C PRO A 119 4.07 38.37 24.63
N GLU A 120 2.81 38.79 24.80
CA GLU A 120 1.83 38.09 25.65
C GLU A 120 1.25 36.81 25.02
N SER A 121 1.45 36.61 23.70
CA SER A 121 0.90 35.50 22.93
C SER A 121 1.43 34.13 23.37
N GLU A 122 2.59 34.03 24.00
CA GLU A 122 3.14 32.78 24.52
C GLU A 122 2.29 32.18 25.66
N ARG A 123 1.65 33.02 26.48
CA ARG A 123 0.69 32.57 27.50
C ARG A 123 -0.66 32.20 26.87
N ALA A 124 -1.07 32.88 25.81
CA ALA A 124 -2.29 32.57 25.05
C ALA A 124 -2.14 31.32 24.15
N ALA A 125 -0.93 30.99 23.70
CA ALA A 125 -0.63 29.81 22.90
C ALA A 125 -0.98 28.51 23.63
N ARG A 126 -0.91 28.50 24.97
CA ARG A 126 -1.34 27.37 25.82
C ARG A 126 -2.86 27.16 25.86
N LYS A 127 -3.65 28.18 25.47
CA LYS A 127 -5.13 28.11 25.36
C LYS A 127 -5.60 27.89 23.92
N ARG A 128 -4.68 27.69 22.96
CA ARG A 128 -5.07 27.41 21.57
C ARG A 128 -5.88 26.13 21.49
N PRO A 129 -6.97 26.10 20.70
CA PRO A 129 -7.64 24.85 20.41
C PRO A 129 -6.65 23.94 19.68
N SER A 130 -6.17 22.89 20.36
CA SER A 130 -5.32 21.87 19.76
C SER A 130 -6.16 21.09 18.76
N ILE A 131 -5.82 21.21 17.47
CA ILE A 131 -6.41 20.35 16.45
C ILE A 131 -5.90 18.93 16.73
N PRO A 132 -6.79 17.93 16.91
CA PRO A 132 -6.35 16.56 17.14
C PRO A 132 -5.48 16.09 15.97
N ALA A 133 -4.28 15.60 16.26
CA ALA A 133 -3.44 14.96 15.27
C ALA A 133 -4.11 13.63 14.90
N MET A 134 -4.66 13.55 13.69
CA MET A 134 -5.27 12.32 13.16
C MET A 134 -4.20 11.55 12.39
N SER A 135 -3.33 10.82 13.10
CA SER A 135 -2.32 9.97 12.47
C SER A 135 -2.41 8.51 12.89
N GLN A 136 -2.16 7.60 11.96
CA GLN A 136 -2.09 6.16 12.19
C GLN A 136 -0.84 5.61 11.51
N SER A 137 -0.13 4.71 12.19
CA SER A 137 1.03 4.02 11.64
C SER A 137 0.80 2.51 11.57
N GLY A 138 1.64 1.83 10.79
CA GLY A 138 1.66 0.37 10.71
C GLY A 138 2.71 -0.12 9.73
N SER A 139 2.67 -1.40 9.41
CA SER A 139 3.64 -2.04 8.51
C SER A 139 3.02 -3.14 7.66
N PHE A 140 3.65 -3.41 6.52
CA PHE A 140 3.42 -4.58 5.68
C PHE A 140 4.78 -5.05 5.14
N ALA A 141 4.86 -6.23 4.55
CA ALA A 141 6.08 -6.74 3.93
C ALA A 141 5.85 -7.13 2.48
N ILE A 142 6.89 -7.02 1.66
CA ILE A 142 6.94 -7.61 0.32
C ILE A 142 7.91 -8.79 0.38
N VAL A 143 7.48 -9.96 -0.09
CA VAL A 143 8.28 -11.18 -0.12
C VAL A 143 8.06 -11.90 -1.45
N ASN A 144 9.12 -12.06 -2.23
CA ASN A 144 9.10 -12.55 -3.60
C ASN A 144 8.06 -11.83 -4.48
N GLY A 145 7.94 -10.51 -4.30
CA GLY A 145 6.93 -9.69 -5.00
C GLY A 145 5.48 -9.86 -4.52
N GLY A 146 5.22 -10.72 -3.52
CA GLY A 146 3.92 -10.84 -2.87
C GLY A 146 3.81 -9.96 -1.63
N ILE A 147 2.61 -9.46 -1.33
CA ILE A 147 2.39 -8.57 -0.17
C ILE A 147 1.85 -9.37 1.01
N ILE A 148 2.46 -9.16 2.17
CA ILE A 148 2.06 -9.73 3.45
C ILE A 148 1.68 -8.59 4.40
N GLY A 149 0.47 -8.62 4.94
CA GLY A 149 0.00 -7.60 5.87
C GLY A 149 -1.26 -8.04 6.61
N PRO A 150 -1.77 -7.20 7.53
CA PRO A 150 -3.07 -7.39 8.17
C PRO A 150 -4.16 -7.59 7.10
N GLY A 151 -4.85 -8.73 7.16
CA GLY A 151 -5.89 -9.07 6.19
C GLY A 151 -5.38 -9.51 4.82
N ALA A 152 -4.08 -9.75 4.63
CA ALA A 152 -3.55 -10.39 3.44
C ALA A 152 -4.12 -11.82 3.33
N ILE A 153 -4.96 -12.05 2.31
CA ILE A 153 -5.35 -13.39 1.92
C ILE A 153 -4.19 -13.93 1.10
N GLU A 154 -3.58 -15.03 1.55
CA GLU A 154 -2.50 -15.71 0.83
C GLU A 154 -2.98 -16.04 -0.59
N GLY A 155 -2.56 -15.21 -1.55
CA GLY A 155 -2.88 -15.36 -2.96
C GLY A 155 -2.25 -16.65 -3.45
N GLN A 156 -3.08 -17.69 -3.55
CA GLN A 156 -2.83 -18.97 -4.19
C GLN A 156 -1.88 -18.78 -5.37
N ARG A 157 -0.68 -19.37 -5.26
CA ARG A 157 0.28 -19.48 -6.36
C ARG A 157 -0.48 -20.00 -7.58
N THR A 158 -0.80 -19.14 -8.55
CA THR A 158 -0.95 -19.61 -9.92
C THR A 158 0.43 -20.12 -10.27
N ALA A 159 0.60 -21.43 -10.15
CA ALA A 159 1.82 -22.12 -10.52
C ALA A 159 2.23 -21.63 -11.90
N SER A 160 3.30 -20.84 -11.95
CA SER A 160 4.08 -20.66 -13.16
C SER A 160 4.51 -22.06 -13.56
N LYS A 161 3.83 -22.61 -14.56
CA LYS A 161 4.14 -23.90 -15.17
C LYS A 161 5.60 -23.82 -15.62
N PRO A 162 6.53 -24.64 -15.06
CA PRO A 162 7.90 -24.64 -15.55
C PRO A 162 7.91 -25.12 -17.00
N ALA A 163 8.64 -24.39 -17.84
CA ALA A 163 9.03 -24.84 -19.15
C ALA A 163 9.94 -26.07 -19.01
N GLY A 164 9.54 -27.19 -19.60
CA GLY A 164 10.28 -28.45 -19.52
C GLY A 164 9.46 -29.65 -20.00
N GLU A 165 9.32 -29.75 -21.32
CA GLU A 165 9.40 -30.99 -22.11
C GLU A 165 8.70 -32.27 -21.58
N THR A 166 7.56 -32.61 -22.18
CA THR A 166 7.25 -34.02 -22.48
C THR A 166 6.39 -34.08 -23.74
N THR A 167 6.99 -34.66 -24.78
CA THR A 167 6.37 -35.14 -26.02
C THR A 167 5.15 -36.01 -25.75
N GLN A 168 3.98 -35.67 -26.30
CA GLN A 168 2.94 -36.60 -26.76
C GLN A 168 1.85 -35.89 -27.59
N PRO A 169 1.16 -36.60 -28.50
CA PRO A 169 0.67 -36.06 -29.77
C PRO A 169 -0.64 -35.27 -29.67
N GLN A 170 -0.71 -34.21 -30.46
CA GLN A 170 -1.90 -33.40 -30.72
C GLN A 170 -3.04 -34.24 -31.33
N PRO A 171 -4.24 -34.29 -30.73
CA PRO A 171 -5.43 -34.61 -31.50
C PRO A 171 -5.79 -33.43 -32.39
N THR A 172 -5.80 -33.70 -33.69
CA THR A 172 -6.16 -32.79 -34.78
C THR A 172 -7.49 -32.07 -34.49
N ARG A 173 -7.44 -30.80 -34.09
CA ARG A 173 -8.60 -29.90 -34.23
C ARG A 173 -8.44 -29.10 -35.51
N VAL A 174 -9.18 -29.55 -36.52
CA VAL A 174 -9.34 -28.89 -37.82
C VAL A 174 -9.89 -27.48 -37.59
N SER A 175 -9.09 -26.48 -37.95
CA SER A 175 -9.46 -25.06 -37.90
C SER A 175 -10.52 -24.77 -38.97
N ALA A 176 -11.71 -24.34 -38.53
CA ALA A 176 -12.87 -24.04 -39.37
C ALA A 176 -12.77 -22.68 -40.08
N ASN A 177 -11.61 -22.34 -40.66
CA ASN A 177 -11.39 -21.02 -41.27
C ASN A 177 -10.89 -21.05 -42.73
N THR A 178 -11.23 -22.11 -43.49
CA THR A 178 -10.81 -22.27 -44.90
C THR A 178 -11.97 -22.43 -45.88
N VAL A 179 -13.23 -22.51 -45.43
CA VAL A 179 -14.38 -22.75 -46.32
C VAL A 179 -14.89 -21.47 -47.02
N GLN A 180 -14.42 -20.28 -46.62
CA GLN A 180 -14.99 -19.02 -47.10
C GLN A 180 -14.22 -18.35 -48.26
N ARG A 181 -13.11 -18.93 -48.73
CA ARG A 181 -12.22 -18.29 -49.73
C ARG A 181 -12.13 -18.98 -51.09
N LEU A 182 -13.07 -19.89 -51.41
CA LEU A 182 -13.13 -20.59 -52.70
C LEU A 182 -14.39 -20.31 -53.54
N ARG A 183 -15.30 -19.43 -53.10
CA ARG A 183 -16.53 -19.08 -53.84
C ARG A 183 -16.42 -17.91 -54.82
N ASN A 184 -15.28 -17.20 -54.88
CA ASN A 184 -15.18 -15.95 -55.64
C ASN A 184 -14.29 -16.00 -56.91
N HIS A 185 -13.96 -17.18 -57.45
CA HIS A 185 -12.98 -17.27 -58.56
C HIS A 185 -13.41 -18.06 -59.80
N ARG A 186 -14.70 -18.16 -60.14
CA ARG A 186 -15.11 -18.57 -61.50
C ARG A 186 -16.45 -17.96 -61.88
N PHE A 187 -16.46 -16.94 -62.72
CA PHE A 187 -17.40 -16.74 -63.84
C PHE A 187 -17.06 -15.41 -64.54
N SER A 188 -16.03 -15.44 -65.39
CA SER A 188 -15.94 -14.57 -66.57
C SER A 188 -15.43 -15.41 -67.74
N LEU A 189 -15.93 -15.09 -68.95
CA LEU A 189 -15.67 -15.72 -70.27
C LEU A 189 -16.52 -16.99 -70.52
N LEU A 190 -17.33 -17.16 -71.59
CA LEU A 190 -17.43 -16.55 -72.93
C LEU A 190 -18.82 -16.85 -73.56
N ARG A 191 -19.23 -15.97 -74.49
CA ARG A 191 -20.01 -16.18 -75.75
C ARG A 191 -21.40 -16.82 -75.73
N THR A 192 -22.37 -16.10 -76.29
CA THR A 192 -22.68 -16.14 -77.74
C THR A 192 -23.19 -14.78 -78.19
#